data_AF-A0A7J9LI79-F1
#
_entry.id   AF-A0A7J9LI79-F1
#
_cell.length_a   1.000
_cell.length_b   1.000
_cell.length_c   1.000
_cell.angle_alpha   90.00
_cell.angle_beta   90.00
_cell.angle_gamma   90.00
#
_symmetry.space_group_name_H-M   'P 1'
#
loop_
_entity.id
_entity.type
_entity.pdbx_description
1 polymer ?
#
loop_
_entity_poly.entity_id
_entity_poly.type
_entity_poly.pdbx_seq_one_letter_code
_entity_poly.pdbx_strand_id
1 'polypeptide(L)' 'MEIFEEASIVRLRSIHDKYLLAEDDEETVSQERGGTVRKARWTVEFVQFNSTHIRLKSCYGKYLTASNMPFLFGMTGKK' A
#
# COMPACT_ATOMS: atom_id res chain seq x y z
N MET A 1 -10.84 4.17 14.42
CA MET A 1 -10.54 4.43 13.00
C MET A 1 -10.62 5.91 12.65
N GLU A 2 -10.59 6.81 13.64
CA GLU A 2 -10.82 8.26 13.45
C GLU A 2 -9.87 8.92 12.44
N ILE A 3 -8.60 8.47 12.38
CA ILE A 3 -7.60 8.98 11.43
C ILE A 3 -8.08 8.84 9.97
N PHE A 4 -8.81 7.76 9.65
CA PHE A 4 -9.32 7.51 8.30
C PHE A 4 -10.64 8.21 8.00
N GLU A 5 -11.33 8.72 9.01
CA GLU A 5 -12.55 9.53 8.83
C GLU A 5 -12.18 10.95 8.38
N GLU A 6 -11.04 11.47 8.85
CA GLU A 6 -10.53 12.79 8.47
C GLU A 6 -9.64 12.76 7.22
N ALA A 7 -8.88 11.67 7.02
CA ALA A 7 -7.93 11.53 5.92
C ALA A 7 -8.44 10.57 4.83
N SER A 8 -8.85 11.13 3.70
CA SER A 8 -9.23 10.36 2.51
C SER A 8 -8.05 9.70 1.79
N ILE A 9 -6.82 10.18 2.04
CA ILE A 9 -5.59 9.66 1.41
C ILE A 9 -4.52 9.47 2.47
N VAL A 10 -3.92 8.28 2.49
CA VAL A 10 -2.87 7.90 3.43
C VAL A 10 -1.62 7.40 2.71
N ARG A 11 -0.55 7.27 3.49
CA ARG A 11 0.72 6.64 3.10
C ARG A 11 1.08 5.61 4.15
N LEU A 12 1.48 4.42 3.72
CA LEU A 12 1.85 3.35 4.63
C LEU A 12 3.37 3.31 4.77
N ARG A 13 3.88 3.74 5.92
CA ARG A 13 5.32 3.73 6.24
C ARG A 13 5.66 2.51 7.09
N SER A 14 6.63 1.73 6.66
CA SER A 14 7.19 0.62 7.42
C SER A 14 8.17 1.11 8.51
N ILE A 15 8.58 0.20 9.39
CA ILE A 15 9.57 0.47 10.44
C ILE A 15 10.96 0.87 9.88
N HIS A 16 11.22 0.63 8.59
CA HIS A 16 12.50 0.94 7.93
C HIS A 16 12.47 2.26 7.14
N ASP A 17 11.48 3.12 7.42
CA ASP A 17 11.25 4.37 6.70
C ASP A 17 11.09 4.18 5.18
N LYS A 18 10.48 3.05 4.81
CA LYS A 18 10.03 2.80 3.44
C LYS A 18 8.52 2.92 3.36
N TYR A 19 8.03 3.38 2.23
CA TYR A 19 6.61 3.52 1.95
C TYR A 19 6.15 2.40 1.03
N LEU A 20 4.89 1.99 1.16
CA LEU A 20 4.27 1.08 0.20
C LEU A 20 3.91 1.84 -1.08
N LEU A 21 4.46 1.42 -2.22
CA LEU A 21 4.24 2.02 -3.53
C LEU A 21 3.45 1.03 -4.41
N ALA A 22 2.52 1.55 -5.21
CA ALA A 22 1.95 0.83 -6.34
C ALA A 22 2.85 1.01 -7.57
N GLU A 23 3.17 -0.08 -8.26
CA GLU A 23 4.06 -0.03 -9.42
C GLU A 23 3.36 0.29 -10.74
N ASP A 24 4.15 0.69 -11.73
CA ASP A 24 3.65 1.08 -13.06
C ASP A 24 3.04 -0.08 -13.85
N ASP A 25 3.29 -1.33 -13.42
CA ASP A 25 2.62 -2.51 -13.98
C ASP A 25 1.15 -2.66 -13.51
N GLU A 26 0.70 -1.78 -12.60
CA GLU A 26 -0.63 -1.78 -11.98
C GLU A 26 -1.01 -3.06 -11.22
N GLU A 27 -0.09 -4.01 -11.07
CA GLU A 27 -0.33 -5.32 -10.47
C GLU A 27 0.49 -5.51 -9.20
N THR A 28 1.73 -5.00 -9.19
CA THR A 28 2.66 -5.23 -8.09
C THR A 28 2.78 -4.02 -7.17
N VAL A 29 3.32 -4.29 -5.99
CA VAL A 29 3.65 -3.28 -4.98
C VAL A 29 5.09 -3.45 -4.53
N SER A 30 5.73 -2.33 -4.18
CA SER A 30 7.10 -2.31 -3.70
C SER A 30 7.23 -1.48 -2.43
N GLN A 31 8.43 -1.49 -1.83
CA GLN A 31 8.76 -0.63 -0.69
C GLN A 31 9.99 0.21 -0.98
N GLU A 32 9.82 1.53 -0.98
CA GLU A 32 10.89 2.49 -1.28
C GLU A 32 10.89 3.71 -0.34
N ARG A 33 11.98 4.50 -0.35
CA ARG A 33 12.09 5.72 0.46
C ARG A 33 11.30 6.92 -0.12
N GLY A 34 10.76 6.78 -1.32
CA GLY A 34 9.98 7.82 -2.00
C GLY A 34 8.58 8.01 -1.40
N GLY A 35 8.48 8.60 -0.21
CA GLY A 35 7.16 8.81 0.44
C GLY A 35 6.28 9.88 -0.21
N THR A 36 6.87 10.81 -0.96
CA THR A 36 6.14 11.95 -1.53
C THR A 36 5.57 11.66 -2.92
N VAL A 37 5.98 10.57 -3.57
CA VAL A 37 5.52 10.26 -4.94
C VAL A 37 4.05 9.86 -4.95
N ARG A 38 3.40 10.05 -6.11
CA ARG A 38 1.99 9.67 -6.32
C ARG A 38 1.75 8.18 -6.05
N LYS A 39 2.72 7.32 -6.41
CA LYS A 39 2.69 5.86 -6.19
C LYS A 39 2.50 5.45 -4.73
N ALA A 40 2.91 6.31 -3.78
CA ALA A 40 2.79 6.05 -2.34
C ALA A 40 1.43 6.49 -1.75
N ARG A 41 0.55 7.11 -2.53
CA ARG A 41 -0.76 7.60 -2.07
C ARG A 41 -1.82 6.52 -2.22
N TRP A 42 -2.46 6.18 -1.11
CA TRP A 42 -3.54 5.20 -1.04
C TRP A 42 -4.82 5.89 -0.59
N THR A 43 -5.86 5.86 -1.43
CA THR A 43 -7.17 6.39 -1.06
C THR A 43 -7.87 5.38 -0.15
N VAL A 44 -8.42 5.86 0.96
CA VAL A 44 -9.16 5.04 1.90
C VAL A 44 -10.63 5.07 1.52
N GLU A 45 -11.20 3.90 1.28
CA GLU A 45 -12.63 3.73 0.99
C GLU A 45 -13.25 2.84 2.07
N PHE A 46 -14.28 3.33 2.75
CA PHE A 46 -15.04 2.53 3.71
C PHE A 46 -15.95 1.55 2.97
N VAL A 47 -16.01 0.31 3.46
CA VAL A 47 -16.92 -0.68 2.91
C VAL A 47 -18.33 -0.40 3.44
N GLN A 48 -19.29 -0.15 2.55
CA GLN A 48 -20.69 0.04 2.95
C GLN A 48 -21.17 -1.16 3.76
N PHE A 49 -21.91 -0.89 4.84
CA PHE A 49 -22.44 -1.89 5.78
C PHE A 49 -21.40 -2.63 6.63
N ASN A 50 -20.11 -2.29 6.54
CA ASN A 50 -19.06 -2.85 7.41
C ASN A 50 -18.06 -1.77 7.84
N SER A 51 -18.32 -1.17 9.00
CA SER A 51 -17.52 -0.09 9.58
C SER A 51 -16.17 -0.54 10.14
N THR A 52 -15.82 -1.82 10.09
CA THR A 52 -14.54 -2.33 10.61
C THR A 52 -13.49 -2.55 9.52
N HIS A 53 -13.89 -2.50 8.25
CA HIS A 53 -13.03 -2.78 7.12
C HIS A 53 -12.92 -1.57 6.20
N ILE A 54 -11.70 -1.35 5.71
CA ILE A 54 -11.39 -0.34 4.69
C ILE A 54 -10.78 -1.01 3.47
N ARG A 55 -10.93 -0.37 2.32
CA ARG A 55 -10.21 -0.67 1.09
C ARG A 55 -9.18 0.44 0.85
N LEU A 56 -8.00 0.03 0.40
CA LEU A 56 -6.94 0.94 0.00
C LEU A 56 -6.83 0.89 -1.52
N LYS A 57 -7.07 2.03 -2.16
CA LYS A 57 -7.05 2.17 -3.61
C LYS A 57 -5.78 2.89 -4.06
N SER A 58 -5.06 2.30 -4.99
CA SER A 58 -3.82 2.84 -5.55
C SER A 58 -4.09 4.05 -6.45
N CYS A 59 -3.01 4.74 -6.84
CA CYS A 59 -3.09 5.83 -7.82
C CYS A 59 -3.52 5.40 -9.24
N TYR A 60 -3.55 4.10 -9.52
CA TYR A 60 -4.05 3.48 -10.75
C TYR A 60 -5.49 2.96 -10.62
N GLY A 61 -6.14 3.18 -9.47
CA GLY A 61 -7.53 2.77 -9.25
C GLY A 61 -7.72 1.29 -8.91
N LYS A 62 -6.64 0.55 -8.65
CA LYS A 62 -6.65 -0.85 -8.22
C LYS A 62 -6.70 -0.94 -6.69
N TYR A 63 -7.12 -2.08 -6.15
CA TYR A 63 -7.20 -2.29 -4.70
C TYR A 63 -6.05 -3.13 -4.18
N LEU A 64 -5.51 -2.75 -3.02
CA LEU A 64 -4.50 -3.54 -2.33
C LEU A 64 -5.13 -4.83 -1.79
N THR A 65 -4.53 -5.97 -2.11
CA THR A 65 -4.95 -7.29 -1.64
C THR A 65 -3.80 -8.01 -0.95
N ALA A 66 -4.09 -8.70 0.16
CA ALA A 66 -3.14 -9.60 0.77
C ALA A 66 -3.13 -10.94 0.02
N SER A 67 -1.94 -11.48 -0.23
CA SER A 67 -1.76 -12.84 -0.72
C SER A 67 -1.17 -13.69 0.39
N ASN A 68 -1.57 -14.96 0.48
CA ASN A 68 -0.93 -15.96 1.34
C ASN A 68 0.31 -16.59 0.68
N MET A 69 0.65 -16.18 -0.55
CA MET A 69 1.84 -16.63 -1.23
C MET A 69 3.08 -16.06 -0.53
N PRO A 70 4.03 -16.91 -0.12
CA PRO A 70 5.25 -16.42 0.50
C PRO A 70 6.04 -15.57 -0.49
N PHE A 71 6.32 -14.32 -0.11
CA PHE A 71 7.24 -13.47 -0.85
C PHE A 71 8.67 -13.91 -0.49
N LEU A 72 9.33 -14.59 -1.43
CA LEU A 72 10.73 -14.97 -1.27
C LEU A 72 11.58 -13.70 -1.37
N PHE A 73 12.10 -13.21 -0.24
CA PHE A 73 13.18 -12.23 -0.25
C PHE A 73 14.35 -12.87 -1.01
N GLY A 74 14.63 -12.36 -2.21
CA GLY A 74 15.71 -12.86 -3.05
C GLY A 74 17.00 -12.97 -2.24
N MET A 75 17.57 -14.16 -2.18
CA MET A 75 18.90 -14.38 -1.61
C MET A 75 19.91 -13.66 -2.49
N THR A 76 20.30 -12.44 -2.14
CA THR A 76 21.50 -11.83 -2.72
C THR A 76 22.73 -12.43 -2.05
N GLY A 77 23.09 -13.64 -2.44
CA GLY A 77 24.42 -14.21 -2.17
C GLY A 77 25.42 -13.58 -3.13
N LYS A 78 26.38 -12.81 -2.59
CA LYS A 78 27.60 -12.51 -3.35
C LYS A 78 28.40 -13.81 -3.51
N LYS A 79 28.92 -14.06 -4.71
CA LYS A 79 30.03 -15.00 -4.91
C LYS A 79 31.24 -14.57 -4.10
#